data_AF-A0A411DSW7-F1
#
_entry.id   AF-A0A411DSW7-F1
#
_cell.length_a   1.000
_cell.length_b   1.000
_cell.length_c   1.000
_cell.angle_alpha   90.00
_cell.angle_beta   90.00
_cell.angle_gamma   90.00
#
_symmetry.space_group_name_H-M   'P 1'
#
loop_
_entity.id
_entity.type
_entity.pdbx_description
1 polymer ?
#
loop_
_entity_poly.entity_id
_entity_poly.type
_entity_poly.pdbx_seq_one_letter_code
_entity_poly.pdbx_strand_id
1 'polypeptide(L)'
;MNQNFIHTYVSVDCVVFGFDHENRLNILLVQRHVDDVPLEKQIKLPGSLIFSDEDVDDAAQRVLHELTGIKKMVLKQFKCFADPMRASNAHDIKWMDQEYKHHIDRIITVAYLSLCKIDHKINSTKYDTVDWYPIDEVPVLPFDHNKIITESLMEIRKWIESDFSIIFELLPKRFTIRQLYQLYSALNEKNIDIKNFHKKISSFPYIVPLDEIQKDVSHRAARYYRFDAKIYKKNNTKLIK
;
A
#
# COMPACT_ATOMS: atom_id res chain seq x y z
N MET A 1 39.55 14.34 12.32
CA MET A 1 38.66 13.17 12.28
C MET A 1 38.55 12.74 10.83
N ASN A 2 38.85 11.50 10.49
CA ASN A 2 38.53 10.98 9.16
C ASN A 2 37.00 10.91 9.03
N GLN A 3 36.45 11.64 8.07
CA GLN A 3 35.04 11.50 7.72
C GLN A 3 34.90 10.22 6.89
N ASN A 4 34.22 9.22 7.45
CA ASN A 4 33.84 8.02 6.70
C ASN A 4 32.48 8.27 6.05
N PHE A 5 32.48 8.45 4.73
CA PHE A 5 31.26 8.56 3.94
C PHE A 5 30.74 7.17 3.59
N ILE A 6 29.42 7.08 3.48
CA ILE A 6 28.73 5.85 3.10
C ILE A 6 28.84 5.61 1.59
N HIS A 7 29.35 4.45 1.20
CA HIS A 7 29.25 3.90 -0.15
C HIS A 7 28.38 2.65 -0.03
N THR A 8 27.14 2.72 -0.50
CA THR A 8 26.12 1.72 -0.17
C THR A 8 25.23 1.43 -1.36
N TYR A 9 24.51 0.31 -1.26
CA TYR A 9 23.41 -0.03 -2.14
C TYR A 9 22.16 0.78 -1.80
N VAL A 10 21.37 1.07 -2.83
CA VAL A 10 20.05 1.69 -2.70
C VAL A 10 19.02 0.77 -3.34
N SER A 11 17.92 0.54 -2.63
CA SER A 11 16.75 -0.20 -3.09
C SER A 11 15.52 0.67 -3.15
N VAL A 12 14.47 0.12 -3.75
CA VAL A 12 13.10 0.59 -3.62
C VAL A 12 12.25 -0.51 -2.99
N ASP A 13 11.28 -0.12 -2.16
CA ASP A 13 10.24 -1.00 -1.63
C ASP A 13 8.87 -0.36 -1.89
N CYS A 14 7.97 -1.10 -2.55
CA CYS A 14 6.64 -0.64 -2.91
C CYS A 14 5.61 -1.17 -1.91
N VAL A 15 4.93 -0.28 -1.23
CA VAL A 15 3.73 -0.58 -0.45
C VAL A 15 2.50 -0.35 -1.31
N VAL A 16 1.75 -1.41 -1.58
CA VAL A 16 0.50 -1.32 -2.33
C VAL A 16 -0.65 -1.78 -1.47
N PHE A 17 -1.57 -0.87 -1.16
CA PHE A 17 -2.81 -1.21 -0.47
C PHE A 17 -3.95 -1.46 -1.44
N GLY A 18 -4.78 -2.43 -1.10
CA GLY A 18 -6.02 -2.75 -1.79
C GLY A 18 -7.15 -2.98 -0.80
N PHE A 19 -8.38 -2.74 -1.24
CA PHE A 19 -9.58 -3.10 -0.47
C PHE A 19 -10.36 -4.17 -1.23
N ASP A 20 -10.59 -5.30 -0.59
CA ASP A 20 -11.21 -6.46 -1.23
C ASP A 20 -12.74 -6.41 -1.19
N HIS A 21 -13.36 -7.43 -1.78
CA HIS A 21 -14.82 -7.59 -1.81
C HIS A 21 -15.41 -7.97 -0.43
N GLU A 22 -14.59 -8.50 0.48
CA GLU A 22 -14.96 -8.82 1.86
C GLU A 22 -14.90 -7.59 2.78
N ASN A 23 -14.45 -6.45 2.25
CA ASN A 23 -14.27 -5.17 2.93
C ASN A 23 -13.11 -5.17 3.93
N ARG A 24 -12.03 -5.86 3.58
CA ARG A 24 -10.76 -5.83 4.32
C ARG A 24 -9.73 -4.99 3.58
N LEU A 25 -8.93 -4.26 4.36
CA LEU A 25 -7.74 -3.60 3.87
C LEU A 25 -6.62 -4.64 3.77
N ASN A 26 -6.07 -4.77 2.58
CA ASN A 26 -5.01 -5.72 2.27
C ASN A 26 -3.77 -4.97 1.78
N ILE A 27 -2.63 -5.65 1.86
CA ILE A 27 -1.35 -5.23 1.31
C ILE A 27 -0.82 -6.29 0.35
N LEU A 28 -0.22 -5.84 -0.74
CA LEU A 28 0.40 -6.72 -1.72
C LEU A 28 1.77 -7.19 -1.21
N LEU A 29 1.95 -8.50 -1.07
CA LEU A 29 3.23 -9.10 -0.71
C LEU A 29 3.68 -10.09 -1.78
N VAL A 30 5.00 -10.30 -1.84
CA VAL A 30 5.63 -11.25 -2.75
C VAL A 30 6.35 -12.33 -1.96
N GLN A 31 6.27 -13.57 -2.43
CA GLN A 31 6.90 -14.71 -1.78
C GLN A 31 7.86 -15.44 -2.71
N ARG A 32 9.06 -15.72 -2.21
CA ARG A 32 10.07 -16.51 -2.92
C ARG A 32 10.34 -17.81 -2.19
N HIS A 33 10.11 -18.94 -2.85
CA HIS A 33 10.42 -20.26 -2.33
C HIS A 33 11.93 -20.44 -2.22
N VAL A 34 12.38 -20.66 -0.99
CA VAL A 34 13.76 -21.04 -0.68
C VAL A 34 13.70 -22.29 0.18
N ASP A 35 14.31 -23.37 -0.32
CA ASP A 35 14.37 -24.63 0.41
C ASP A 35 14.95 -24.42 1.82
N ASP A 36 14.37 -25.11 2.81
CA ASP A 36 14.76 -25.06 4.23
C ASP A 36 14.62 -23.68 4.93
N VAL A 37 13.85 -22.75 4.36
CA VAL A 37 13.47 -21.48 5.01
C VAL A 37 11.99 -21.52 5.40
N PRO A 38 11.57 -21.11 6.60
CA PRO A 38 10.14 -21.00 6.94
C PRO A 38 9.39 -20.03 6.02
N LEU A 39 8.13 -20.35 5.69
CA LEU A 39 7.29 -19.58 4.77
C LEU A 39 7.19 -18.09 5.15
N GLU A 40 7.00 -17.80 6.43
CA GLU A 40 6.89 -16.43 6.94
C GLU A 40 8.15 -15.60 6.70
N LYS A 41 9.31 -16.25 6.58
CA LYS A 41 10.58 -15.59 6.26
C LYS A 41 10.81 -15.42 4.77
N GLN A 42 9.94 -15.97 3.94
CA GLN A 42 9.98 -15.92 2.48
C GLN A 42 9.08 -14.85 1.87
N ILE A 43 8.27 -14.17 2.69
CA ILE A 43 7.31 -13.16 2.27
C ILE A 43 7.90 -11.78 2.56
N LYS A 44 7.76 -10.85 1.61
CA LYS A 44 8.23 -9.47 1.77
C LYS A 44 7.44 -8.46 0.94
N LEU A 45 7.70 -7.18 1.15
CA LEU A 45 7.24 -6.13 0.23
C LEU A 45 7.87 -6.32 -1.17
N PRO A 46 7.16 -5.98 -2.25
CA PRO A 46 7.75 -5.87 -3.57
C PRO A 46 8.89 -4.85 -3.56
N GLY A 47 10.13 -5.34 -3.63
CA GLY A 47 11.31 -4.51 -3.46
C GLY A 47 12.55 -5.09 -4.12
N SER A 48 13.40 -4.23 -4.66
CA SER A 48 14.69 -4.62 -5.21
C SER A 48 15.70 -3.48 -5.26
N LEU A 49 16.97 -3.80 -5.51
CA LEU A 49 18.01 -2.81 -5.79
C LEU A 49 17.67 -1.99 -7.04
N ILE A 50 18.11 -0.74 -7.02
CA ILE A 50 18.08 0.17 -8.17
C ILE A 50 19.26 -0.17 -9.07
N PHE A 51 19.02 -0.29 -10.38
CA PHE A 51 20.06 -0.50 -11.38
C PHE A 51 20.83 0.79 -11.66
N SER A 52 22.02 0.66 -12.24
CA SER A 52 22.91 1.80 -12.52
C SER A 52 22.40 2.74 -13.61
N ASP A 53 21.46 2.30 -14.43
CA ASP A 53 20.95 2.96 -15.64
C ASP A 53 19.49 3.42 -15.54
N GLU A 54 18.92 3.39 -14.34
CA GLU A 54 17.55 3.85 -14.05
C GLU A 54 17.53 4.88 -12.91
N ASP A 55 16.48 5.71 -12.88
CA ASP A 55 16.20 6.52 -11.70
C ASP A 55 15.33 5.76 -10.68
N VAL A 56 15.07 6.41 -9.54
CA VAL A 56 14.35 5.79 -8.43
C VAL A 56 12.86 5.56 -8.71
N ASP A 57 12.23 6.41 -9.54
CA ASP A 57 10.82 6.27 -9.91
C ASP A 57 10.64 5.14 -10.94
N ASP A 58 11.55 5.06 -11.91
CA ASP A 58 11.63 3.99 -12.90
C ASP A 58 11.90 2.64 -12.23
N ALA A 59 12.82 2.59 -11.25
CA ALA A 59 13.09 1.41 -10.46
C ALA A 59 11.83 0.93 -9.70
N ALA A 60 11.06 1.84 -9.11
CA ALA A 60 9.84 1.49 -8.39
C ALA A 60 8.78 0.91 -9.33
N GLN A 61 8.60 1.47 -10.53
CA GLN A 61 7.70 0.92 -11.55
C GLN A 61 8.17 -0.45 -12.05
N ARG A 62 9.46 -0.60 -12.34
CA ARG A 62 10.07 -1.87 -12.78
C ARG A 62 9.87 -2.95 -11.72
N VAL A 63 10.24 -2.68 -10.47
CA VAL A 63 10.11 -3.63 -9.36
C VAL A 63 8.65 -4.05 -9.19
N LEU A 64 7.72 -3.10 -9.16
CA LEU A 64 6.31 -3.46 -9.04
C LEU A 64 5.88 -4.34 -10.22
N HIS A 65 6.28 -4.01 -11.45
CA HIS A 65 5.92 -4.76 -12.64
C HIS A 65 6.52 -6.17 -12.68
N GLU A 66 7.82 -6.31 -12.50
CA GLU A 66 8.54 -7.59 -12.57
C GLU A 66 8.08 -8.56 -11.48
N LEU A 67 7.79 -8.04 -10.29
CA LEU A 67 7.45 -8.88 -9.17
C LEU A 67 5.97 -9.26 -9.19
N THR A 68 5.07 -8.36 -9.61
CA THR A 68 3.61 -8.55 -9.44
C THR A 68 2.82 -8.62 -10.74
N GLY A 69 3.46 -8.33 -11.89
CA GLY A 69 2.82 -8.22 -13.20
C GLY A 69 2.04 -6.93 -13.43
N ILE A 70 1.91 -6.07 -12.42
CA ILE A 70 1.19 -4.80 -12.51
C ILE A 70 1.96 -3.83 -13.40
N LYS A 71 1.38 -3.44 -14.55
CA LYS A 71 2.09 -2.66 -15.58
C LYS A 71 2.25 -1.18 -15.27
N LYS A 72 1.29 -0.57 -14.57
CA LYS A 72 1.33 0.86 -14.26
C LYS A 72 0.43 1.19 -13.09
N MET A 73 1.02 1.76 -12.04
CA MET A 73 0.31 2.34 -10.91
C MET A 73 0.89 3.70 -10.56
N VAL A 74 0.08 4.57 -9.95
CA VAL A 74 0.57 5.85 -9.44
C VAL A 74 1.31 5.57 -8.14
N LEU A 75 2.62 5.53 -8.22
CA LEU A 75 3.50 5.38 -7.06
C LEU A 75 3.91 6.77 -6.57
N LYS A 76 3.84 6.96 -5.26
CA LYS A 76 4.33 8.18 -4.62
C LYS A 76 5.38 7.81 -3.58
N GLN A 77 6.58 8.34 -3.76
CA GLN A 77 7.62 8.26 -2.75
C GLN A 77 7.12 8.93 -1.47
N PHE A 78 7.26 8.26 -0.33
CA PHE A 78 6.84 8.85 0.95
C PHE A 78 7.95 8.94 1.99
N LYS A 79 8.95 8.05 1.94
CA LYS A 79 10.02 8.05 2.94
C LYS A 79 11.26 7.32 2.43
N CYS A 80 12.41 7.72 2.96
CA CYS A 80 13.66 6.97 2.83
C CYS A 80 13.97 6.30 4.17
N PHE A 81 14.27 5.01 4.15
CA PHE A 81 14.64 4.21 5.31
C PHE A 81 16.12 3.86 5.21
N ALA A 82 16.90 4.47 6.08
CA ALA A 82 18.36 4.42 6.07
C ALA A 82 18.94 4.05 7.45
N ASP A 83 18.18 3.36 8.31
CA ASP A 83 18.70 2.88 9.59
C ASP A 83 19.88 1.92 9.34
N PRO A 84 21.06 2.11 9.96
CA PRO A 84 22.19 1.21 9.80
C PRO A 84 21.91 -0.26 10.06
N MET A 85 20.94 -0.56 10.94
CA MET A 85 20.66 -1.91 11.38
C MET A 85 19.49 -2.56 10.61
N ARG A 86 18.87 -1.87 9.64
CA ARG A 86 17.63 -2.31 8.98
C ARG A 86 17.70 -3.68 8.27
N ALA A 87 18.91 -4.11 7.90
CA ALA A 87 19.17 -5.36 7.20
C ALA A 87 20.38 -6.11 7.77
N SER A 88 20.65 -5.91 9.07
CA SER A 88 21.89 -6.37 9.71
C SER A 88 21.81 -7.75 10.36
N ASN A 89 20.61 -8.34 10.45
CA ASN A 89 20.47 -9.67 11.06
C ASN A 89 20.98 -10.77 10.09
N ALA A 90 21.38 -11.91 10.64
CA ALA A 90 22.01 -12.98 9.86
C ALA A 90 21.09 -13.55 8.76
N HIS A 91 19.77 -13.50 8.95
CA HIS A 91 18.82 -13.99 7.96
C HIS A 91 18.71 -13.02 6.78
N ASP A 92 18.62 -11.72 7.04
CA ASP A 92 18.56 -10.66 6.04
C ASP A 92 19.84 -10.62 5.20
N ILE A 93 21.01 -10.78 5.83
CA ILE A 93 22.30 -10.86 5.13
C ILE A 93 22.29 -12.07 4.18
N LYS A 94 21.91 -13.26 4.68
CA LYS A 94 21.82 -14.48 3.87
C LYS A 94 20.83 -14.31 2.71
N TRP A 95 19.70 -13.67 2.95
CA TRP A 95 18.71 -13.36 1.91
C TRP A 95 19.32 -12.50 0.80
N MET A 96 19.97 -11.40 1.17
CA MET A 96 20.59 -10.48 0.22
C MET A 96 21.73 -11.13 -0.57
N ASP A 97 22.60 -11.89 0.10
CA ASP A 97 23.69 -12.63 -0.56
C ASP A 97 23.15 -13.62 -1.60
N GLN A 98 22.03 -14.30 -1.31
CA GLN A 98 21.39 -15.24 -2.23
C GLN A 98 20.66 -14.55 -3.39
N GLU A 99 20.02 -13.41 -3.18
CA GLU A 99 19.30 -12.67 -4.22
C GLU A 99 20.27 -11.95 -5.17
N TYR A 100 21.23 -11.22 -4.62
CA TYR A 100 22.06 -10.30 -5.39
C TYR A 100 23.45 -10.85 -5.70
N LYS A 101 23.91 -11.93 -5.03
CA LYS A 101 25.27 -12.48 -5.19
C LYS A 101 26.37 -11.43 -4.94
N HIS A 102 26.07 -10.44 -4.11
CA HIS A 102 26.97 -9.38 -3.67
C HIS A 102 26.91 -9.27 -2.15
N HIS A 103 28.04 -8.98 -1.51
CA HIS A 103 28.06 -8.71 -0.08
C HIS A 103 27.48 -7.31 0.19
N ILE A 104 26.29 -7.28 0.79
CA ILE A 104 25.57 -6.04 1.14
C ILE A 104 25.65 -5.86 2.66
N ASP A 105 26.57 -5.00 3.11
CA ASP A 105 26.76 -4.64 4.52
C ASP A 105 25.89 -3.44 4.94
N ARG A 106 25.53 -2.60 3.97
CA ARG A 106 24.63 -1.48 4.13
C ARG A 106 23.70 -1.34 2.94
N ILE A 107 22.45 -0.98 3.24
CA ILE A 107 21.41 -0.72 2.26
C ILE A 107 20.49 0.40 2.74
N ILE A 108 20.12 1.29 1.81
CA ILE A 108 19.10 2.32 2.00
C ILE A 108 17.92 1.95 1.10
N THR A 109 16.69 2.06 1.59
CA THR A 109 15.52 1.88 0.72
C THR A 109 14.69 3.14 0.59
N VAL A 110 14.28 3.46 -0.64
CA VAL A 110 13.31 4.50 -0.93
C VAL A 110 11.94 3.84 -1.05
N ALA A 111 11.04 4.17 -0.14
CA ALA A 111 9.74 3.54 -0.06
C ALA A 111 8.69 4.32 -0.86
N TYR A 112 7.97 3.59 -1.69
CA TYR A 112 6.85 4.07 -2.48
C TYR A 112 5.54 3.54 -1.93
N LEU A 113 4.49 4.33 -2.12
CA LEU A 113 3.14 3.99 -1.70
C LEU A 113 2.18 4.15 -2.88
N SER A 114 1.29 3.18 -3.05
CA SER A 114 0.16 3.26 -3.98
C SER A 114 -1.09 2.62 -3.38
N LEU A 115 -2.25 3.06 -3.88
CA LEU A 115 -3.57 2.53 -3.54
C LEU A 115 -4.22 1.99 -4.81
N CYS A 116 -4.93 0.87 -4.72
CA CYS A 116 -5.74 0.38 -5.84
C CYS A 116 -6.97 -0.40 -5.40
N LYS A 117 -7.83 -0.70 -6.37
CA LYS A 117 -8.94 -1.64 -6.19
C LYS A 117 -8.41 -3.03 -6.44
N ILE A 118 -8.87 -3.99 -5.65
CA ILE A 118 -8.58 -5.40 -5.90
C ILE A 118 -9.60 -5.88 -6.94
N ASP A 119 -9.29 -5.68 -8.22
CA ASP A 119 -10.11 -6.13 -9.34
C ASP A 119 -9.31 -6.90 -10.42
N HIS A 120 -7.99 -6.95 -10.27
CA HIS A 120 -7.08 -7.60 -11.21
C HIS A 120 -6.61 -8.96 -10.69
N LYS A 121 -6.63 -9.97 -11.57
CA LYS A 121 -5.82 -11.17 -11.36
C LYS A 121 -4.35 -10.77 -11.44
N ILE A 122 -3.63 -11.01 -10.35
CA ILE A 122 -2.18 -10.80 -10.27
C ILE A 122 -1.49 -11.97 -10.99
N ASN A 123 -0.50 -11.66 -11.82
CA ASN A 123 0.33 -12.66 -12.48
C ASN A 123 1.80 -12.34 -12.14
N SER A 124 2.44 -13.18 -11.34
CA SER A 124 3.87 -13.05 -11.04
C SER A 124 4.72 -13.69 -12.15
N THR A 125 5.86 -13.06 -12.48
CA THR A 125 6.86 -13.62 -13.41
C THR A 125 8.16 -14.06 -12.74
N LYS A 126 8.48 -13.52 -11.54
CA LYS A 126 9.77 -13.75 -10.86
C LYS A 126 9.64 -14.45 -9.50
N TYR A 127 8.52 -14.26 -8.80
CA TYR A 127 8.24 -14.83 -7.47
C TYR A 127 7.24 -15.97 -7.60
N ASP A 128 7.30 -16.97 -6.71
CA ASP A 128 6.44 -18.15 -6.79
C ASP A 128 4.98 -17.79 -6.55
N THR A 129 4.74 -16.87 -5.60
CA THR A 129 3.41 -16.32 -5.35
C THR A 129 3.49 -14.81 -5.11
N VAL A 130 2.43 -14.13 -5.53
CA VAL A 130 2.14 -12.75 -5.17
C VAL A 130 0.69 -12.71 -4.78
N ASP A 131 0.42 -12.22 -3.57
CA ASP A 131 -0.93 -12.27 -3.02
C ASP A 131 -1.24 -11.06 -2.15
N TRP A 132 -2.53 -10.85 -1.94
CA TRP A 132 -3.07 -9.86 -1.03
C TRP A 132 -3.15 -10.45 0.38
N TYR A 133 -2.44 -9.82 1.30
CA TYR A 133 -2.47 -10.17 2.71
C TYR A 133 -3.29 -9.15 3.48
N PRO A 134 -4.25 -9.57 4.29
CA PRO A 134 -4.94 -8.64 5.15
C PRO A 134 -3.99 -7.96 6.11
N ILE A 135 -4.16 -6.65 6.30
CA ILE A 135 -3.21 -5.83 7.07
C ILE A 135 -3.08 -6.29 8.53
N ASP A 136 -4.12 -6.88 9.07
CA ASP A 136 -4.21 -7.42 10.44
C ASP A 136 -3.67 -8.85 10.57
N GLU A 137 -3.32 -9.49 9.45
CA GLU A 137 -2.76 -10.85 9.39
C GLU A 137 -1.34 -10.87 8.81
N VAL A 138 -0.72 -9.69 8.59
CA VAL A 138 0.66 -9.60 8.07
C VAL A 138 1.63 -10.23 9.09
N PRO A 139 2.44 -11.23 8.70
CA PRO A 139 3.41 -11.85 9.59
C PRO A 139 4.59 -10.91 9.87
N VAL A 140 5.52 -11.38 10.72
CA VAL A 140 6.83 -10.71 10.83
C VAL A 140 7.58 -10.92 9.52
N LEU A 141 7.89 -9.83 8.83
CA LEU A 141 8.56 -9.80 7.55
C LEU A 141 10.08 -9.59 7.73
N PRO A 142 10.91 -9.99 6.74
CA PRO A 142 12.33 -9.67 6.71
C PRO A 142 12.60 -8.16 6.74
N PHE A 143 13.84 -7.81 7.11
CA PHE A 143 14.30 -6.41 7.21
C PHE A 143 13.45 -5.59 8.20
N ASP A 144 13.21 -4.31 7.86
CA ASP A 144 12.30 -3.42 8.56
C ASP A 144 10.95 -3.27 7.84
N HIS A 145 10.53 -4.26 7.04
CA HIS A 145 9.33 -4.13 6.20
C HIS A 145 8.05 -3.87 7.01
N ASN A 146 7.86 -4.50 8.18
CA ASN A 146 6.71 -4.17 9.03
C ASN A 146 6.71 -2.69 9.44
N LYS A 147 7.88 -2.08 9.67
CA LYS A 147 8.01 -0.64 9.98
C LYS A 147 7.63 0.21 8.77
N ILE A 148 8.06 -0.17 7.56
CA ILE A 148 7.67 0.51 6.31
C ILE A 148 6.14 0.49 6.16
N ILE A 149 5.50 -0.65 6.43
CA ILE A 149 4.03 -0.81 6.38
C ILE A 149 3.36 0.10 7.42
N THR A 150 3.80 0.08 8.67
CA THR A 150 3.23 0.95 9.72
C THR A 150 3.33 2.43 9.36
N GLU A 151 4.48 2.88 8.87
CA GLU A 151 4.73 4.27 8.47
C GLU A 151 3.91 4.66 7.23
N SER A 152 3.68 3.73 6.31
CA SER A 152 2.82 3.97 5.14
C SER A 152 1.35 4.17 5.54
N LEU A 153 0.83 3.45 6.54
CA LEU A 153 -0.51 3.68 7.07
C LEU A 153 -0.63 5.08 7.70
N MET A 154 0.40 5.51 8.43
CA MET A 154 0.47 6.88 8.96
C MET A 154 0.45 7.91 7.83
N GLU A 155 1.15 7.63 6.73
CA GLU A 155 1.18 8.53 5.58
C GLU A 155 -0.18 8.59 4.85
N ILE A 156 -0.87 7.46 4.66
CA ILE A 156 -2.23 7.45 4.09
C ILE A 156 -3.18 8.28 4.95
N ARG A 157 -3.08 8.20 6.27
CA ARG A 157 -3.91 9.02 7.17
C ARG A 157 -3.70 10.51 6.92
N LYS A 158 -2.44 10.97 6.83
CA LYS A 158 -2.14 12.37 6.50
C LYS A 158 -2.70 12.78 5.14
N TRP A 159 -2.61 11.89 4.15
CA TRP A 159 -3.17 12.11 2.83
C TRP A 159 -4.69 12.27 2.88
N ILE A 160 -5.40 11.39 3.60
CA ILE A 160 -6.86 11.44 3.75
C ILE A 160 -7.32 12.64 4.60
N GLU A 161 -6.54 13.02 5.61
CA GLU A 161 -6.79 14.24 6.40
C GLU A 161 -6.67 15.50 5.54
N SER A 162 -5.70 15.53 4.62
CA SER A 162 -5.48 16.66 3.71
C SER A 162 -6.49 16.66 2.55
N ASP A 163 -6.77 15.48 1.98
CA ASP A 163 -7.70 15.27 0.88
C ASP A 163 -8.42 13.93 1.03
N PHE A 164 -9.65 14.01 1.55
CA PHE A 164 -10.48 12.84 1.78
C PHE A 164 -10.80 12.05 0.50
N SER A 165 -10.70 12.66 -0.69
CA SER A 165 -11.04 11.98 -1.95
C SER A 165 -10.13 10.80 -2.29
N ILE A 166 -8.92 10.77 -1.73
CA ILE A 166 -7.93 9.69 -1.91
C ILE A 166 -8.50 8.33 -1.49
N ILE A 167 -9.41 8.29 -0.51
CA ILE A 167 -10.03 7.04 -0.05
C ILE A 167 -10.81 6.30 -1.15
N PHE A 168 -11.26 7.01 -2.20
CA PHE A 168 -12.03 6.41 -3.29
C PHE A 168 -11.18 5.63 -4.31
N GLU A 169 -9.86 5.73 -4.24
CA GLU A 169 -8.94 4.88 -5.02
C GLU A 169 -9.02 3.41 -4.59
N LEU A 170 -9.36 3.17 -3.32
CA LEU A 170 -9.52 1.83 -2.75
C LEU A 170 -10.95 1.27 -2.92
N LEU A 171 -11.97 2.14 -3.05
CA LEU A 171 -13.36 1.71 -3.10
C LEU A 171 -13.84 1.36 -4.52
N PRO A 172 -14.78 0.41 -4.68
CA PRO A 172 -15.43 0.17 -5.97
C PRO A 172 -16.15 1.43 -6.49
N LYS A 173 -16.45 1.47 -7.79
CA LYS A 173 -17.15 2.62 -8.43
C LYS A 173 -18.50 2.94 -7.75
N ARG A 174 -19.14 1.93 -7.18
CA ARG A 174 -20.37 2.03 -6.39
C ARG A 174 -20.10 1.34 -5.06
N PHE A 175 -20.31 2.03 -3.95
CA PHE A 175 -20.02 1.52 -2.61
C PHE A 175 -21.16 1.86 -1.64
N THR A 176 -21.30 1.10 -0.56
CA THR A 176 -22.23 1.47 0.53
C THR A 176 -21.50 2.30 1.59
N ILE A 177 -22.24 3.03 2.43
CA ILE A 177 -21.65 3.76 3.57
C ILE A 177 -20.94 2.81 4.54
N ARG A 178 -21.43 1.57 4.68
CA ARG A 178 -20.79 0.55 5.50
C ARG A 178 -19.40 0.21 4.99
N GLN A 179 -19.23 0.03 3.67
CA GLN A 179 -17.92 -0.27 3.07
C GLN A 179 -16.95 0.90 3.25
N LEU A 180 -17.43 2.13 3.00
CA LEU A 180 -16.65 3.34 3.24
C LEU A 180 -16.25 3.50 4.72
N TYR A 181 -17.14 3.15 5.66
CA TYR A 181 -16.86 3.13 7.10
C TYR A 181 -15.83 2.06 7.48
N GLN A 182 -15.95 0.85 6.94
CA GLN A 182 -15.01 -0.25 7.19
C GLN A 182 -13.61 0.12 6.68
N LEU A 183 -13.51 0.65 5.46
CA LEU A 183 -12.25 1.13 4.91
C LEU A 183 -11.66 2.26 5.75
N TYR A 184 -12.47 3.28 6.09
CA TYR A 184 -12.00 4.39 6.90
C TYR A 184 -11.52 3.91 8.28
N SER A 185 -12.24 2.98 8.90
CA SER A 185 -11.85 2.41 10.20
C SER A 185 -10.58 1.55 10.08
N ALA A 186 -10.43 0.75 9.02
CA ALA A 186 -9.23 -0.06 8.80
C ALA A 186 -7.98 0.80 8.56
N LEU A 187 -8.15 1.97 7.93
CA LEU A 187 -7.06 2.92 7.72
C LEU A 187 -6.72 3.74 8.96
N ASN A 188 -7.65 3.96 9.89
CA ASN A 188 -7.44 4.78 11.07
C ASN A 188 -7.11 3.95 12.32
N GLU A 189 -6.20 4.43 13.17
CA GLU A 189 -5.92 3.78 14.47
C GLU A 189 -7.09 3.88 15.46
N LYS A 190 -7.94 4.89 15.31
CA LYS A 190 -9.07 5.15 16.21
C LYS A 190 -10.39 4.92 15.49
N ASN A 191 -11.22 4.07 16.08
CA ASN A 191 -12.61 3.91 15.66
C ASN A 191 -13.35 5.24 15.81
N ILE A 192 -13.82 5.78 14.68
CA ILE A 192 -14.77 6.89 14.69
C ILE A 192 -16.16 6.33 15.04
N ASP A 193 -16.90 7.00 15.92
CA ASP A 193 -18.30 6.64 16.15
C ASP A 193 -19.09 6.71 14.83
N ILE A 194 -19.94 5.72 14.58
CA ILE A 194 -20.66 5.59 13.32
C ILE A 194 -21.56 6.80 13.04
N LYS A 195 -22.15 7.45 14.05
CA LYS A 195 -22.98 8.65 13.86
C LYS A 195 -22.12 9.84 13.45
N ASN A 196 -20.96 10.00 14.09
CA ASN A 196 -19.99 11.03 13.71
C ASN A 196 -19.45 10.81 12.29
N PHE A 197 -19.22 9.57 11.91
CA PHE A 197 -18.85 9.22 10.55
C PHE A 197 -19.95 9.59 9.55
N HIS A 198 -21.19 9.21 9.81
CA HIS A 198 -22.32 9.60 8.96
C HIS A 198 -22.45 11.13 8.82
N LYS A 199 -22.26 11.88 9.90
CA LYS A 199 -22.24 13.35 9.86
C LYS A 199 -21.11 13.89 8.99
N LYS A 200 -19.89 13.35 9.14
CA LYS A 200 -18.73 13.70 8.30
C LYS A 200 -19.03 13.42 6.83
N ILE A 201 -19.47 12.22 6.48
CA ILE A 201 -19.78 11.85 5.09
C ILE A 201 -20.91 12.70 4.48
N SER A 202 -21.94 13.02 5.26
CA SER A 202 -23.05 13.88 4.79
C SER A 202 -22.61 15.31 4.47
N SER A 203 -21.50 15.79 5.04
CA SER A 203 -20.93 17.11 4.71
C SER A 203 -20.20 17.14 3.36
N PHE A 204 -19.95 15.98 2.73
CA PHE A 204 -19.24 15.89 1.47
C PHE A 204 -20.20 15.79 0.28
N PRO A 205 -20.46 16.89 -0.45
CA PRO A 205 -21.44 16.91 -1.54
C PRO A 205 -21.03 16.05 -2.75
N TYR A 206 -19.76 15.67 -2.84
CA TYR A 206 -19.22 14.79 -3.88
C TYR A 206 -19.46 13.29 -3.60
N ILE A 207 -20.09 12.94 -2.47
CA ILE A 207 -20.52 11.57 -2.17
C ILE A 207 -22.02 11.49 -2.45
N VAL A 208 -22.36 11.03 -3.66
CA VAL A 208 -23.72 11.15 -4.19
C VAL A 208 -24.47 9.83 -4.02
N PRO A 209 -25.68 9.83 -3.41
CA PRO A 209 -26.51 8.64 -3.33
C PRO A 209 -26.99 8.21 -4.72
N LEU A 210 -27.10 6.90 -4.93
CA LEU A 210 -27.72 6.30 -6.11
C LEU A 210 -29.15 5.84 -5.78
N ASP A 211 -29.97 5.67 -6.80
CA ASP A 211 -31.30 5.05 -6.68
C ASP A 211 -31.22 3.53 -6.48
N GLU A 212 -30.02 2.96 -6.63
CA GLU A 212 -29.72 1.56 -6.44
C GLU A 212 -29.52 1.22 -4.95
N ILE A 213 -30.10 0.09 -4.54
CA ILE A 213 -29.87 -0.54 -3.24
C ILE A 213 -29.28 -1.95 -3.45
N GLN A 214 -28.62 -2.50 -2.42
CA GLN A 214 -28.18 -3.88 -2.44
C GLN A 214 -29.34 -4.83 -2.74
N LYS A 215 -29.08 -5.84 -3.57
CA LYS A 215 -30.01 -6.94 -3.87
C LYS A 215 -29.56 -8.20 -3.14
N ASP A 216 -30.50 -9.11 -2.91
CA ASP A 216 -30.24 -10.46 -2.41
C ASP A 216 -29.48 -10.53 -1.07
N VAL A 217 -29.79 -9.59 -0.16
CA VAL A 217 -29.25 -9.55 1.20
C VAL A 217 -30.32 -9.92 2.23
N SER A 218 -29.94 -10.71 3.24
CA SER A 218 -30.81 -11.15 4.35
C SER A 218 -31.11 -10.06 5.37
N HIS A 219 -30.52 -8.88 5.23
CA HIS A 219 -30.65 -7.73 6.11
C HIS A 219 -31.19 -6.51 5.36
N ARG A 220 -31.39 -5.38 6.06
CA ARG A 220 -31.83 -4.14 5.43
C ARG A 220 -30.88 -3.75 4.30
N ALA A 221 -31.38 -3.76 3.06
CA ALA A 221 -30.62 -3.39 1.87
C ALA A 221 -30.04 -1.99 2.00
N ALA A 222 -28.71 -1.88 1.92
CA ALA A 222 -28.04 -0.59 1.96
C ALA A 222 -28.11 0.11 0.60
N ARG A 223 -28.23 1.44 0.63
CA ARG A 223 -28.16 2.28 -0.56
C ARG A 223 -26.71 2.39 -1.05
N TYR A 224 -26.53 2.35 -2.37
CA TYR A 224 -25.25 2.63 -3.00
C TYR A 224 -24.99 4.13 -3.16
N TYR A 225 -23.72 4.48 -3.12
CA TYR A 225 -23.19 5.82 -3.33
C TYR A 225 -22.08 5.75 -4.38
N ARG A 226 -21.75 6.91 -4.95
CA ARG A 226 -20.57 7.08 -5.81
C ARG A 226 -19.82 8.35 -5.45
N PHE A 227 -18.53 8.35 -5.75
CA PHE A 227 -17.73 9.57 -5.79
C PHE A 227 -18.00 10.34 -7.09
N ASP A 228 -18.23 11.65 -6.98
CA ASP A 228 -18.37 12.55 -8.14
C ASP A 228 -17.19 13.51 -8.23
N ALA A 229 -16.22 13.14 -9.08
CA ALA A 229 -15.02 13.94 -9.31
C ALA A 229 -15.31 15.34 -9.88
N LYS A 230 -16.42 15.55 -10.59
CA LYS A 230 -16.78 16.87 -11.13
C LYS A 230 -17.27 17.79 -10.01
N ILE A 231 -18.12 17.28 -9.12
CA ILE A 231 -18.58 18.01 -7.93
C ILE A 231 -17.39 18.32 -7.00
N TYR A 232 -16.51 17.34 -6.79
CA TYR A 232 -15.30 17.51 -5.98
C TYR A 232 -14.43 18.65 -6.52
N LYS A 233 -14.07 18.61 -7.82
CA LYS A 233 -13.23 19.65 -8.46
C LYS A 233 -13.84 21.04 -8.33
N LYS A 234 -15.15 21.18 -8.57
CA LYS A 234 -15.87 22.48 -8.49
C LYS A 234 -15.86 23.09 -7.09
N ASN A 235 -15.87 22.26 -6.04
CA ASN A 235 -15.87 22.72 -4.65
C ASN A 235 -14.46 23.02 -4.13
N ASN A 236 -13.45 22.24 -4.56
CA ASN A 236 -12.06 22.48 -4.15
C ASN A 236 -11.35 23.59 -4.92
N THR A 237 -11.80 23.98 -6.11
CA THR A 237 -11.27 25.20 -6.78
C THR A 237 -11.70 26.49 -6.10
N LYS A 238 -12.75 26.49 -5.26
CA LYS A 238 -13.21 27.69 -4.54
C LYS A 238 -12.40 28.02 -3.29
N LEU A 239 -11.57 27.10 -2.80
CA LEU A 239 -10.72 27.27 -1.62
C LEU A 239 -9.31 27.80 -1.96
N ILE A 240 -8.99 27.93 -3.26
CA ILE A 240 -7.76 28.56 -3.75
C ILE A 240 -8.16 29.90 -4.39
N LYS A 241 -8.54 30.87 -3.55
CA LYS A 241 -8.63 32.29 -3.88
C LYS A 241 -8.20 33.11 -2.68
#